data_AF-A0A2R5G9F0-F1
#
_entry.id   AF-A0A2R5G9F0-F1
#
_cell.length_a   1.000
_cell.length_b   1.000
_cell.length_c   1.000
_cell.angle_alpha   90.00
_cell.angle_beta   90.00
_cell.angle_gamma   90.00
#
_symmetry.space_group_name_H-M   'P 1'
#
loop_
_entity.id
_entity.type
_entity.pdbx_description
1 polymer ?
#
loop_
_entity_poly.entity_id
_entity_poly.type
_entity_poly.pdbx_seq_one_letter_code
_entity_poly.pdbx_strand_id
1 'polypeptide(L)'
;MASTAEQLTLVSSQRVIAVLEDTLEKLSFLASITPDVLAHRDELSEFVGDEISRVIEEQRKLETRYEELISQRGMLKGLANKTKYKQNQQEIQEVSRALRESTKNLCRNLKDNPNVTGNLLKIQHERNELEELIAKTVTEIREKRTFTALAMHVDETRHEQERLRETIEREKMTTNAVHELEEELQHERSEHEKEESERAEMIAQLKEELQDIRSKLTFKTQYTRREAQAKLSSTARIYEQEETELRENIENLNRIKSMELSVHQDTVNFLTEKQERLIEQASEWGDRYTNDMEDLDSQLSDLTETRETALARLNELQARWDQQVAEEEARKEELRRQAELEELRKKEEEEERIAAIKIQRRFKVYATAKGGSKDAKKGGKKGGKKGGKKGKK
;
A
#
# COMPACT_ATOMS: atom_id res chain seq x y z
N MET A 1 39.05 13.67 -92.58
CA MET A 1 39.21 14.41 -93.85
C MET A 1 40.07 13.55 -94.74
N ALA A 2 39.55 13.05 -95.86
CA ALA A 2 40.33 12.23 -96.77
C ALA A 2 41.47 13.09 -97.34
N SER A 3 42.71 12.76 -96.97
CA SER A 3 43.89 13.32 -97.60
C SER A 3 43.80 13.00 -99.09
N THR A 4 43.54 14.01 -99.92
CA THR A 4 43.61 13.87 -101.37
C THR A 4 45.05 13.53 -101.70
N ALA A 5 45.37 12.24 -101.87
CA ALA A 5 46.72 11.80 -102.17
C ALA A 5 47.20 12.53 -103.42
N GLU A 6 48.22 13.37 -103.25
CA GLU A 6 48.85 14.09 -104.35
C GLU A 6 49.30 13.07 -105.41
N GLN A 7 48.91 13.30 -106.66
CA GLN A 7 49.36 12.45 -107.75
C GLN A 7 50.88 12.56 -107.88
N LEU A 8 51.52 11.40 -107.82
CA LEU A 8 52.96 11.30 -107.96
C LEU A 8 53.37 11.65 -109.40
N THR A 9 54.47 12.40 -109.53
CA THR A 9 55.09 12.60 -110.86
C THR A 9 55.55 11.26 -111.42
N LEU A 10 55.62 11.13 -112.75
CA LEU A 10 56.06 9.88 -113.40
C LEU A 10 57.40 9.36 -112.84
N VAL A 11 58.37 10.26 -112.66
CA VAL A 11 59.69 9.92 -112.14
C VAL A 11 59.62 9.48 -110.68
N SER A 12 58.80 10.16 -109.86
CA SER A 12 58.57 9.78 -108.47
C SER A 12 57.89 8.42 -108.36
N SER A 13 56.86 8.15 -109.16
CA SER A 13 56.15 6.86 -109.19
C SER A 13 57.10 5.71 -109.51
N GLN A 14 57.96 5.85 -110.53
CA GLN A 14 58.93 4.82 -110.91
C GLN A 14 59.97 4.56 -109.82
N ARG A 15 60.47 5.62 -109.15
CA ARG A 15 61.41 5.47 -108.03
C ARG A 15 60.78 4.76 -106.84
N VAL A 16 59.55 5.12 -106.48
CA VAL A 16 58.82 4.50 -105.36
C VAL A 16 58.51 3.04 -105.67
N ILE A 17 58.03 2.73 -106.88
CA ILE A 17 57.78 1.35 -107.32
C ILE A 17 59.04 0.50 -107.20
N ALA A 18 60.19 0.98 -107.70
CA ALA A 18 61.44 0.22 -107.65
C ALA A 18 61.86 -0.14 -106.21
N VAL A 19 61.66 0.77 -105.25
CA VAL A 19 61.96 0.51 -103.82
C VAL A 19 60.96 -0.48 -103.22
N LEU A 20 59.67 -0.35 -103.54
CA LEU A 20 58.64 -1.26 -103.04
C LEU A 20 58.78 -2.68 -103.62
N GLU A 21 59.17 -2.81 -104.88
CA GLU A 21 59.47 -4.10 -105.52
C GLU A 21 60.70 -4.77 -104.90
N ASP A 22 61.80 -4.04 -104.68
CA ASP A 22 62.97 -4.54 -103.92
C ASP A 22 62.58 -4.95 -102.49
N THR A 23 61.65 -4.24 -101.86
CA THR A 23 61.12 -4.60 -100.54
C THR A 23 60.32 -5.90 -100.58
N LEU A 24 59.46 -6.10 -101.60
CA LEU A 24 58.72 -7.35 -101.81
C LEU A 24 59.66 -8.53 -102.05
N GLU A 25 60.71 -8.36 -102.85
CA GLU A 25 61.72 -9.40 -103.09
C GLU A 25 62.42 -9.82 -101.79
N LYS A 26 62.78 -8.84 -100.94
CA LYS A 26 63.38 -9.10 -99.63
C LYS A 26 62.42 -9.78 -98.67
N LEU A 27 61.14 -9.38 -98.64
CA LEU A 27 60.12 -10.03 -97.80
C LEU A 27 59.87 -11.47 -98.26
N SER A 28 59.79 -11.70 -99.56
CA SER A 28 59.66 -13.04 -100.16
C SER A 28 60.87 -13.92 -99.85
N PHE A 29 62.08 -13.36 -99.86
CA PHE A 29 63.29 -14.06 -99.43
C PHE A 29 63.23 -14.46 -97.94
N LEU A 30 62.75 -13.57 -97.06
CA LEU A 30 62.54 -13.91 -95.66
C LEU A 30 61.46 -15.00 -95.51
N ALA A 31 60.40 -14.95 -96.31
CA ALA A 31 59.37 -15.97 -96.34
C ALA A 31 59.91 -17.35 -96.77
N SER A 32 60.89 -17.41 -97.68
CA SER A 32 61.50 -18.68 -98.12
C SER A 32 62.43 -19.31 -97.08
N ILE A 33 63.02 -18.50 -96.19
CA ILE A 33 63.84 -18.98 -95.06
C ILE A 33 62.96 -19.47 -93.90
N THR A 34 61.76 -18.93 -93.74
CA THR A 34 60.95 -19.20 -92.55
C THR A 34 60.43 -20.64 -92.39
N PRO A 35 60.14 -21.41 -93.46
CA PRO A 35 59.87 -22.85 -93.36
C PRO A 35 60.99 -23.64 -92.66
N ASP A 36 62.25 -23.23 -92.84
CA ASP A 36 63.41 -23.84 -92.18
C ASP A 36 63.38 -23.52 -90.68
N VAL A 37 63.11 -22.26 -90.32
CA VAL A 37 62.94 -21.83 -88.92
C VAL A 37 61.75 -22.51 -88.23
N LEU A 38 60.66 -22.77 -88.96
CA LEU A 38 59.49 -23.51 -88.46
C LEU A 38 59.75 -25.01 -88.35
N ALA A 39 60.62 -25.58 -89.20
CA ALA A 39 61.06 -26.97 -89.09
C ALA A 39 61.92 -27.19 -87.84
N HIS A 40 62.76 -26.21 -87.50
CA HIS A 40 63.58 -26.20 -86.27
C HIS A 40 62.87 -25.54 -85.06
N ARG A 41 61.54 -25.42 -85.12
CA ARG A 41 60.72 -24.82 -84.05
C ARG A 41 60.92 -25.53 -82.70
N ASP A 42 60.98 -26.85 -82.71
CA ASP A 42 61.09 -27.63 -81.47
C ASP A 42 62.48 -27.44 -80.83
N GLU A 43 63.54 -27.39 -81.65
CA GLU A 43 64.90 -27.07 -81.22
C GLU A 43 65.01 -25.64 -80.64
N LEU A 44 64.33 -24.67 -81.25
CA LEU A 44 64.26 -23.29 -80.73
C LEU A 44 63.50 -23.20 -79.41
N SER A 45 62.41 -23.95 -79.27
CA SER A 45 61.65 -24.02 -78.02
C SER A 45 62.44 -24.72 -76.92
N GLU A 46 63.20 -25.75 -77.26
CA GLU A 46 64.10 -26.47 -76.36
C GLU A 46 65.24 -25.55 -75.90
N PHE A 47 65.88 -24.83 -76.82
CA PHE A 47 66.93 -23.87 -76.49
C PHE A 47 66.47 -22.77 -75.51
N VAL A 48 65.27 -22.23 -75.71
CA VAL A 48 64.67 -21.25 -74.78
C VAL A 48 64.32 -21.91 -73.44
N GLY A 49 63.83 -23.15 -73.45
CA GLY A 49 63.58 -23.93 -72.25
C GLY A 49 64.85 -24.24 -71.44
N ASP A 50 65.95 -24.54 -72.12
CA ASP A 50 67.26 -24.78 -71.53
C ASP A 50 67.84 -23.51 -70.90
N GLU A 51 67.68 -22.36 -71.55
CA GLU A 51 68.12 -21.07 -71.00
C GLU A 51 67.30 -20.69 -69.76
N ILE A 52 65.98 -20.89 -69.78
CA ILE A 52 65.13 -20.69 -68.58
C ILE A 52 65.55 -21.65 -67.46
N SER A 53 65.79 -22.92 -67.78
CA SER A 53 66.24 -23.93 -66.81
C SER A 53 67.59 -23.57 -66.21
N ARG A 54 68.51 -23.04 -67.02
CA ARG A 54 69.81 -22.54 -66.57
C ARG A 54 69.66 -21.36 -65.62
N VAL A 55 68.82 -20.38 -65.94
CA VAL A 55 68.56 -19.22 -65.07
C VAL A 55 67.93 -19.64 -63.73
N ILE A 56 67.02 -20.63 -63.75
CA ILE A 56 66.44 -21.21 -62.52
C ILE A 56 67.52 -21.89 -61.67
N GLU A 57 68.43 -22.61 -62.30
CA GLU A 57 69.54 -23.28 -61.59
C GLU A 57 70.55 -22.29 -61.00
N GLU A 58 70.86 -21.20 -61.72
CA GLU A 58 71.67 -20.10 -61.22
C GLU A 58 70.99 -19.38 -60.03
N GLN A 59 69.68 -19.16 -60.11
CA GLN A 59 68.88 -18.62 -59.00
C GLN A 59 68.94 -19.52 -57.77
N ARG A 60 68.72 -20.84 -57.91
CA ARG A 60 68.82 -21.80 -56.79
C ARG A 60 70.19 -21.83 -56.14
N LYS A 61 71.26 -21.70 -56.93
CA LYS A 61 72.62 -21.60 -56.40
C LYS A 61 72.82 -20.33 -55.58
N LEU A 62 72.28 -19.20 -56.03
CA LEU A 62 72.31 -17.93 -55.29
C LEU A 62 71.49 -18.00 -54.00
N GLU A 63 70.33 -18.67 -54.02
CA GLU A 63 69.49 -18.88 -52.82
C GLU A 63 70.20 -19.74 -51.78
N THR A 64 70.76 -20.88 -52.21
CA THR A 64 71.56 -21.77 -51.35
C THR A 64 72.74 -21.00 -50.75
N ARG A 65 73.48 -20.24 -51.57
CA ARG A 65 74.62 -19.45 -51.11
C ARG A 65 74.20 -18.36 -50.12
N TYR A 66 73.07 -17.70 -50.35
CA TYR A 66 72.53 -16.71 -49.44
C TYR A 66 72.16 -17.34 -48.09
N GLU A 67 71.49 -18.49 -48.09
CA GLU A 67 71.12 -19.22 -46.88
C GLU A 67 72.36 -19.64 -46.06
N GLU A 68 73.38 -20.19 -46.72
CA GLU A 68 74.68 -20.52 -46.09
C GLU A 68 75.30 -19.29 -45.43
N LEU A 69 75.34 -18.15 -46.13
CA LEU A 69 75.95 -16.92 -45.61
C LEU A 69 75.15 -16.35 -44.42
N ILE A 70 73.82 -16.45 -44.43
CA ILE A 70 72.96 -16.05 -43.32
C ILE A 70 73.18 -16.95 -42.09
N SER A 71 73.30 -18.26 -42.30
CA SER A 71 73.63 -19.23 -41.25
C SER A 71 75.02 -18.93 -40.64
N GLN A 72 76.02 -18.69 -41.48
CA GLN A 72 77.36 -18.26 -41.05
C GLN A 72 77.34 -16.94 -40.29
N ARG A 73 76.52 -15.96 -40.71
CA ARG A 73 76.33 -14.69 -39.99
C ARG A 73 75.78 -14.93 -38.58
N GLY A 74 74.85 -15.87 -38.43
CA GLY A 74 74.30 -16.28 -37.15
C GLY A 74 75.37 -16.84 -36.20
N MET A 75 76.26 -17.68 -36.71
CA MET A 75 77.38 -18.25 -35.94
C MET A 75 78.48 -17.22 -35.63
N LEU A 76 78.73 -16.26 -36.53
CA LEU A 76 79.74 -15.21 -36.35
C LEU A 76 79.27 -14.08 -35.42
N LYS A 77 77.97 -14.00 -35.13
CA LYS A 77 77.38 -13.00 -34.22
C LYS A 77 77.71 -13.36 -32.77
N GLY A 78 78.79 -12.78 -32.25
CA GLY A 78 79.26 -12.98 -30.87
C GLY A 78 80.72 -13.46 -30.76
N LEU A 79 81.36 -13.82 -31.87
CA LEU A 79 82.78 -14.16 -31.93
C LEU A 79 83.64 -12.89 -32.10
N ALA A 80 84.84 -12.88 -31.50
CA ALA A 80 85.79 -11.76 -31.56
C ALA A 80 86.37 -11.46 -32.97
N ASN A 81 86.05 -12.28 -33.98
CA ASN A 81 86.60 -12.15 -35.32
C ASN A 81 85.80 -11.14 -36.17
N LYS A 82 85.97 -9.86 -35.85
CA LYS A 82 85.31 -8.71 -36.49
C LYS A 82 85.58 -8.62 -38.01
N THR A 83 86.72 -9.14 -38.47
CA THR A 83 87.10 -9.15 -39.89
C THR A 83 86.27 -10.15 -40.70
N LYS A 84 86.15 -11.40 -40.25
CA LYS A 84 85.32 -12.42 -40.93
C LYS A 84 83.84 -12.06 -40.94
N TYR A 85 83.34 -11.44 -39.86
CA TYR A 85 81.97 -10.95 -39.80
C TYR A 85 81.69 -9.87 -40.88
N LYS A 86 82.61 -8.91 -41.04
CA LYS A 86 82.49 -7.87 -42.09
C LYS A 86 82.56 -8.44 -43.50
N GLN A 87 83.44 -9.42 -43.75
CA GLN A 87 83.55 -10.09 -45.04
C GLN A 87 82.25 -10.85 -45.39
N ASN A 88 81.72 -11.63 -44.44
CA ASN A 88 80.43 -12.31 -44.61
C ASN A 88 79.28 -11.31 -44.86
N GLN A 89 79.29 -10.17 -44.18
CA GLN A 89 78.28 -9.12 -44.41
C GLN A 89 78.38 -8.47 -45.81
N GLN A 90 79.59 -8.29 -46.35
CA GLN A 90 79.80 -7.82 -47.72
C GLN A 90 79.32 -8.86 -48.74
N GLU A 91 79.66 -10.13 -48.53
CA GLU A 91 79.26 -11.24 -49.41
C GLU A 91 77.74 -11.43 -49.43
N ILE A 92 77.06 -11.29 -48.28
CA ILE A 92 75.59 -11.28 -48.21
C ILE A 92 74.98 -10.16 -49.07
N GLN A 93 75.59 -8.96 -49.06
CA GLN A 93 75.11 -7.85 -49.86
C GLN A 93 75.31 -8.10 -51.36
N GLU A 94 76.43 -8.67 -51.75
CA GLU A 94 76.74 -9.03 -53.14
C GLU A 94 75.79 -10.12 -53.66
N VAL A 95 75.63 -11.22 -52.90
CA VAL A 95 74.70 -12.30 -53.25
C VAL A 95 73.25 -11.80 -53.26
N SER A 96 72.85 -10.93 -52.34
CA SER A 96 71.50 -10.33 -52.35
C SER A 96 71.24 -9.48 -53.60
N ARG A 97 72.25 -8.72 -54.08
CA ARG A 97 72.14 -7.96 -55.34
C ARG A 97 72.05 -8.90 -56.54
N ALA A 98 72.92 -9.91 -56.60
CA ALA A 98 72.91 -10.91 -57.67
C ALA A 98 71.58 -11.68 -57.70
N LEU A 99 71.02 -12.02 -56.54
CA LEU A 99 69.72 -12.70 -56.44
C LEU A 99 68.58 -11.82 -56.97
N ARG A 100 68.57 -10.51 -56.68
CA ARG A 100 67.58 -9.60 -57.25
C ARG A 100 67.69 -9.47 -58.77
N GLU A 101 68.91 -9.38 -59.29
CA GLU A 101 69.14 -9.29 -60.74
C GLU A 101 68.76 -10.60 -61.45
N SER A 102 69.13 -11.74 -60.88
CA SER A 102 68.75 -13.08 -61.35
C SER A 102 67.22 -13.27 -61.31
N THR A 103 66.55 -12.83 -60.23
CA THR A 103 65.08 -12.86 -60.11
C THR A 103 64.43 -11.98 -61.19
N LYS A 104 64.98 -10.79 -61.44
CA LYS A 104 64.49 -9.89 -62.50
C LYS A 104 64.67 -10.51 -63.88
N ASN A 105 65.80 -11.14 -64.15
CA ASN A 105 66.08 -11.85 -65.40
C ASN A 105 65.13 -13.04 -65.59
N LEU A 106 64.90 -13.84 -64.53
CA LEU A 106 63.93 -14.94 -64.55
C LEU A 106 62.51 -14.43 -64.84
N CYS A 107 62.06 -13.39 -64.13
CA CYS A 107 60.75 -12.79 -64.36
C CYS A 107 60.61 -12.23 -65.79
N ARG A 108 61.67 -11.66 -66.38
CA ARG A 108 61.64 -11.18 -67.77
C ARG A 108 61.48 -12.34 -68.75
N ASN A 109 62.31 -13.38 -68.61
CA ASN A 109 62.25 -14.58 -69.46
C ASN A 109 60.90 -15.32 -69.35
N LEU A 110 60.25 -15.31 -68.17
CA LEU A 110 58.92 -15.89 -67.98
C LEU A 110 57.79 -14.97 -68.48
N LYS A 111 57.93 -13.65 -68.36
CA LYS A 111 56.92 -12.65 -68.76
C LYS A 111 56.84 -12.46 -70.27
N ASP A 112 57.95 -12.63 -70.98
CA ASP A 112 58.02 -12.45 -72.43
C ASP A 112 57.29 -13.56 -73.24
N ASN A 113 56.49 -14.40 -72.58
CA ASN A 113 55.59 -15.41 -73.13
C ASN A 113 56.30 -16.34 -74.14
N PRO A 114 56.82 -17.51 -73.70
CA PRO A 114 57.68 -18.39 -74.50
C PRO A 114 56.94 -19.16 -75.61
N ASN A 115 55.84 -18.61 -76.14
CA ASN A 115 55.18 -19.15 -77.31
C ASN A 115 55.95 -18.76 -78.58
N VAL A 116 57.17 -19.29 -78.71
CA VAL A 116 58.05 -19.13 -79.88
C VAL A 116 57.28 -19.44 -81.16
N THR A 117 56.48 -20.51 -81.14
CA THR A 117 55.62 -20.92 -82.26
C THR A 117 54.58 -19.87 -82.62
N GLY A 118 53.81 -19.39 -81.65
CA GLY A 118 52.76 -18.40 -81.86
C GLY A 118 53.33 -17.09 -82.37
N ASN A 119 54.49 -16.69 -81.85
CA ASN A 119 55.21 -15.50 -82.32
C ASN A 119 55.71 -15.68 -83.76
N LEU A 120 56.26 -16.85 -84.12
CA LEU A 120 56.67 -17.15 -85.49
C LEU A 120 55.49 -17.18 -86.48
N LEU A 121 54.36 -17.79 -86.09
CA LEU A 121 53.14 -17.79 -86.89
C LEU A 121 52.58 -16.38 -87.07
N LYS A 122 52.61 -15.56 -86.01
CA LYS A 122 52.20 -14.16 -86.07
C LYS A 122 53.09 -13.35 -87.01
N ILE A 123 54.41 -13.48 -86.90
CA ILE A 123 55.37 -12.82 -87.79
C ILE A 123 55.10 -13.19 -89.25
N GLN A 124 54.79 -14.45 -89.53
CA GLN A 124 54.45 -14.92 -90.87
C GLN A 124 53.15 -14.29 -91.40
N HIS A 125 52.13 -14.23 -90.55
CA HIS A 125 50.86 -13.61 -90.91
C HIS A 125 51.03 -12.12 -91.20
N GLU A 126 51.67 -11.37 -90.29
CA GLU A 126 51.95 -9.93 -90.45
C GLU A 126 52.81 -9.65 -91.70
N ARG A 127 53.77 -10.54 -92.00
CA ARG A 127 54.58 -10.45 -93.22
C ARG A 127 53.72 -10.59 -94.48
N ASN A 128 52.84 -11.59 -94.52
CA ASN A 128 51.96 -11.80 -95.67
C ASN A 128 51.00 -10.61 -95.87
N GLU A 129 50.44 -10.07 -94.78
CA GLU A 129 49.61 -8.87 -94.83
C GLU A 129 50.39 -7.65 -95.35
N LEU A 130 51.64 -7.48 -94.92
CA LEU A 130 52.51 -6.41 -95.40
C LEU A 130 52.86 -6.57 -96.89
N GLU A 131 53.18 -7.80 -97.32
CA GLU A 131 53.43 -8.11 -98.74
C GLU A 131 52.20 -7.78 -99.59
N GLU A 132 51.00 -8.17 -99.15
CA GLU A 132 49.75 -7.87 -99.85
C GLU A 132 49.48 -6.35 -99.93
N LEU A 133 49.71 -5.62 -98.83
CA LEU A 133 49.57 -4.17 -98.78
C LEU A 133 50.56 -3.46 -99.72
N ILE A 134 51.83 -3.87 -99.71
CA ILE A 134 52.86 -3.30 -100.58
C ILE A 134 52.55 -3.63 -102.05
N ALA A 135 52.15 -4.87 -102.36
CA ALA A 135 51.77 -5.26 -103.72
C ALA A 135 50.57 -4.45 -104.24
N LYS A 136 49.53 -4.26 -103.43
CA LYS A 136 48.38 -3.39 -103.75
C LYS A 136 48.80 -1.93 -103.95
N THR A 137 49.77 -1.46 -103.17
CA THR A 137 50.30 -0.09 -103.30
C THR A 137 51.09 0.06 -104.61
N VAL A 138 51.91 -0.93 -104.97
CA VAL A 138 52.66 -0.94 -106.24
C VAL A 138 51.71 -0.91 -107.44
N THR A 139 50.63 -1.70 -107.42
CA THR A 139 49.63 -1.68 -108.50
C THR A 139 48.89 -0.34 -108.57
N GLU A 140 48.49 0.23 -107.42
CA GLU A 140 47.85 1.56 -107.37
C GLU A 140 48.76 2.66 -107.95
N ILE A 141 50.04 2.69 -107.56
CA ILE A 141 50.99 3.69 -108.06
C ILE A 141 51.26 3.49 -109.55
N ARG A 142 51.31 2.25 -110.04
CA ARG A 142 51.55 1.92 -111.45
C ARG A 142 50.38 2.36 -112.34
N GLU A 143 49.14 2.15 -111.90
CA GLU A 143 47.93 2.44 -112.69
C GLU A 143 47.45 3.89 -112.53
N LYS A 144 47.39 4.38 -111.30
CA LYS A 144 46.71 5.63 -110.93
C LYS A 144 47.66 6.73 -110.44
N ARG A 145 48.93 6.38 -110.16
CA ARG A 145 49.95 7.27 -109.57
C ARG A 145 49.51 7.87 -108.23
N THR A 146 48.72 7.12 -107.48
CA THR A 146 48.25 7.45 -106.13
C THR A 146 48.63 6.35 -105.15
N PHE A 147 48.53 6.63 -103.85
CA PHE A 147 48.82 5.69 -102.76
C PHE A 147 47.73 5.79 -101.66
N THR A 148 46.50 6.06 -102.08
CA THR A 148 45.35 6.29 -101.20
C THR A 148 45.05 5.07 -100.33
N ALA A 149 45.19 3.85 -100.86
CA ALA A 149 44.93 2.64 -100.10
C ALA A 149 45.91 2.48 -98.93
N LEU A 150 47.20 2.77 -99.16
CA LEU A 150 48.21 2.74 -98.10
C LEU A 150 47.95 3.82 -97.05
N ALA A 151 47.63 5.04 -97.48
CA ALA A 151 47.33 6.14 -96.56
C ALA A 151 46.12 5.83 -95.67
N MET A 152 45.04 5.29 -96.26
CA MET A 152 43.85 4.85 -95.52
C MET A 152 44.17 3.73 -94.53
N HIS A 153 44.93 2.71 -94.94
CA HIS A 153 45.33 1.62 -94.05
C HIS A 153 46.14 2.11 -92.84
N VAL A 154 47.06 3.06 -93.06
CA VAL A 154 47.86 3.67 -91.97
C VAL A 154 46.97 4.47 -91.02
N ASP A 155 46.04 5.27 -91.54
CA ASP A 155 45.10 6.04 -90.71
C ASP A 155 44.16 5.13 -89.92
N GLU A 156 43.63 4.07 -90.53
CA GLU A 156 42.79 3.06 -89.86
C GLU A 156 43.57 2.35 -88.75
N THR A 157 44.80 1.90 -89.02
CA THR A 157 45.66 1.26 -88.01
C THR A 157 45.98 2.21 -86.87
N ARG A 158 46.21 3.49 -87.16
CA ARG A 158 46.48 4.51 -86.14
C ARG A 158 45.26 4.75 -85.24
N HIS A 159 44.06 4.83 -85.83
CA HIS A 159 42.82 4.94 -85.06
C HIS A 159 42.55 3.69 -84.21
N GLU A 160 42.83 2.50 -84.71
CA GLU A 160 42.72 1.26 -83.93
C GLU A 160 43.67 1.25 -82.73
N GLN A 161 44.93 1.67 -82.93
CA GLN A 161 45.91 1.78 -81.86
C GLN A 161 45.50 2.79 -80.78
N GLU A 162 44.92 3.92 -81.18
CA GLU A 162 44.40 4.93 -80.25
C GLU A 162 43.21 4.39 -79.45
N ARG A 163 42.25 3.74 -80.10
CA ARG A 163 41.10 3.08 -79.46
C ARG A 163 41.54 2.00 -78.46
N LEU A 164 42.56 1.22 -78.81
CA LEU A 164 43.12 0.21 -77.92
C LEU A 164 43.76 0.86 -76.68
N ARG A 165 44.54 1.94 -76.85
CA ARG A 165 45.14 2.69 -75.74
C ARG A 165 44.08 3.27 -74.80
N GLU A 166 43.04 3.88 -75.35
CA GLU A 166 41.91 4.40 -74.55
C GLU A 166 41.20 3.28 -73.78
N THR A 167 41.06 2.11 -74.38
CA THR A 167 40.42 0.95 -73.74
C THR A 167 41.28 0.43 -72.60
N ILE A 168 42.59 0.31 -72.79
CA ILE A 168 43.55 -0.07 -71.74
C ILE A 168 43.53 0.93 -70.58
N GLU A 169 43.48 2.23 -70.88
CA GLU A 169 43.46 3.25 -69.83
C GLU A 169 42.13 3.22 -69.05
N ARG A 170 41.01 3.07 -69.76
CA ARG A 170 39.70 2.86 -69.11
C ARG A 170 39.69 1.61 -68.25
N GLU A 171 40.22 0.50 -68.75
CA GLU A 171 40.34 -0.75 -67.98
C GLU A 171 41.13 -0.51 -66.69
N LYS A 172 42.33 0.08 -66.76
CA LYS A 172 43.13 0.42 -65.58
C LYS A 172 42.38 1.31 -64.58
N MET A 173 41.71 2.36 -65.06
CA MET A 173 40.91 3.23 -64.19
C MET A 173 39.79 2.46 -63.51
N THR A 174 39.08 1.59 -64.23
CA THR A 174 38.02 0.76 -63.65
C THR A 174 38.56 -0.27 -62.66
N THR A 175 39.71 -0.90 -62.95
CA THR A 175 40.34 -1.86 -62.03
C THR A 175 40.78 -1.17 -60.73
N ASN A 176 41.37 0.02 -60.82
CA ASN A 176 41.75 0.80 -59.63
C ASN A 176 40.52 1.22 -58.83
N ALA A 177 39.45 1.69 -59.49
CA ALA A 177 38.21 2.05 -58.81
C ALA A 177 37.54 0.85 -58.11
N VAL A 178 37.58 -0.34 -58.73
CA VAL A 178 37.09 -1.58 -58.09
C VAL A 178 37.92 -1.90 -56.86
N HIS A 179 39.25 -1.80 -56.95
CA HIS A 179 40.13 -2.03 -55.81
C HIS A 179 39.86 -1.06 -54.66
N GLU A 180 39.71 0.23 -54.93
CA GLU A 180 39.36 1.25 -53.93
C GLU A 180 38.01 0.94 -53.26
N LEU A 181 37.00 0.56 -54.05
CA LEU A 181 35.68 0.17 -53.52
C LEU A 181 35.72 -1.12 -52.71
N GLU A 182 36.56 -2.09 -53.07
CA GLU A 182 36.77 -3.32 -52.30
C GLU A 182 37.41 -3.02 -50.93
N GLU A 183 38.40 -2.12 -50.89
CA GLU A 183 39.02 -1.66 -49.65
C GLU A 183 38.03 -0.90 -48.75
N GLU A 184 37.25 0.03 -49.31
CA GLU A 184 36.21 0.76 -48.57
C GLU A 184 35.13 -0.19 -48.02
N LEU A 185 34.67 -1.14 -48.84
CA LEU A 185 33.69 -2.14 -48.41
C LEU A 185 34.23 -3.03 -47.29
N GLN A 186 35.49 -3.44 -47.37
CA GLN A 186 36.13 -4.22 -46.32
C GLN A 186 36.26 -3.41 -45.03
N HIS A 187 36.62 -2.13 -45.14
CA HIS A 187 36.69 -1.23 -43.99
C HIS A 187 35.33 -1.06 -43.33
N GLU A 188 34.28 -0.74 -44.09
CA GLU A 188 32.92 -0.55 -43.59
C GLU A 188 32.38 -1.82 -42.92
N ARG A 189 32.63 -3.00 -43.49
CA ARG A 189 32.27 -4.28 -42.85
C ARG A 189 32.96 -4.47 -41.50
N SER A 190 34.24 -4.13 -41.42
CA SER A 190 35.01 -4.28 -40.18
C SER A 190 34.54 -3.31 -39.08
N GLU A 191 34.16 -2.08 -39.46
CA GLU A 191 33.60 -1.11 -38.52
C GLU A 191 32.20 -1.52 -38.08
N HIS A 192 31.36 -2.00 -39.00
CA HIS A 192 30.04 -2.52 -38.66
C HIS A 192 30.10 -3.72 -37.72
N GLU A 193 31.02 -4.65 -37.92
CA GLU A 193 31.21 -5.81 -37.03
C GLU A 193 31.65 -5.38 -35.62
N LYS A 194 32.51 -4.36 -35.51
CA LYS A 194 32.88 -3.76 -34.21
C LYS A 194 31.68 -3.12 -33.53
N GLU A 195 30.92 -2.29 -34.26
CA GLU A 195 29.71 -1.65 -33.72
C GLU A 195 28.67 -2.68 -33.27
N GLU A 196 28.48 -3.76 -34.02
CA GLU A 196 27.58 -4.86 -33.64
C GLU A 196 28.06 -5.54 -32.36
N SER A 197 29.36 -5.80 -32.23
CA SER A 197 29.95 -6.37 -31.01
C SER A 197 29.75 -5.44 -29.80
N GLU A 198 30.05 -4.14 -29.94
CA GLU A 198 29.86 -3.15 -28.88
C GLU A 198 28.39 -3.02 -28.45
N ARG A 199 27.47 -2.99 -29.43
CA ARG A 199 26.03 -2.97 -29.14
C ARG A 199 25.58 -4.27 -28.47
N ALA A 200 26.10 -5.42 -28.88
CA ALA A 200 25.79 -6.71 -28.26
C ALA A 200 26.27 -6.78 -26.80
N GLU A 201 27.47 -6.27 -26.52
CA GLU A 201 28.02 -6.15 -25.16
C GLU A 201 27.16 -5.22 -24.29
N MET A 202 26.77 -4.05 -24.82
CA MET A 202 25.89 -3.12 -24.11
C MET A 202 24.52 -3.76 -23.80
N ILE A 203 23.94 -4.51 -24.75
CA ILE A 203 22.70 -5.25 -24.52
C ILE A 203 22.88 -6.30 -23.42
N ALA A 204 24.04 -6.99 -23.37
CA ALA A 204 24.33 -7.97 -22.32
C ALA A 204 24.42 -7.32 -20.94
N GLN A 205 25.13 -6.18 -20.83
CA GLN A 205 25.24 -5.40 -19.59
C GLN A 205 23.86 -4.92 -19.11
N LEU A 206 23.06 -4.32 -20.00
CA LEU A 206 21.71 -3.86 -19.66
C LEU A 206 20.78 -5.01 -19.23
N LYS A 207 20.93 -6.21 -19.80
CA LYS A 207 20.18 -7.40 -19.37
C LYS A 207 20.59 -7.85 -17.96
N GLU A 208 21.88 -7.82 -17.65
CA GLU A 208 22.39 -8.15 -16.31
C GLU A 208 21.89 -7.14 -15.27
N GLU A 209 21.96 -5.84 -15.57
CA GLU A 209 21.43 -4.79 -14.70
C GLU A 209 19.92 -4.95 -14.46
N LEU A 210 19.15 -5.24 -15.52
CA LEU A 210 17.71 -5.51 -15.38
C LEU A 210 17.43 -6.74 -14.51
N GLN A 211 18.24 -7.79 -14.66
CA GLN A 211 18.11 -8.99 -13.85
C GLN A 211 18.44 -8.72 -12.37
N ASP A 212 19.51 -7.96 -12.10
CA ASP A 212 19.89 -7.54 -10.76
C ASP A 212 18.80 -6.69 -10.10
N ILE A 213 18.31 -5.64 -10.78
CA ILE A 213 17.22 -4.80 -10.30
C ILE A 213 15.97 -5.64 -10.03
N ARG A 214 15.60 -6.54 -10.93
CA ARG A 214 14.43 -7.43 -10.76
C ARG A 214 14.60 -8.34 -9.56
N SER A 215 15.79 -8.89 -9.33
CA SER A 215 16.07 -9.76 -8.18
C SER A 215 16.03 -8.98 -6.84
N LYS A 216 16.62 -7.78 -6.80
CA LYS A 216 16.58 -6.89 -5.65
C LYS A 216 15.15 -6.45 -5.33
N LEU A 217 14.37 -6.10 -6.36
CA LEU A 217 12.98 -5.70 -6.20
C LEU A 217 12.10 -6.84 -5.70
N THR A 218 12.25 -8.05 -6.25
CA THR A 218 11.48 -9.22 -5.79
C THR A 218 11.83 -9.56 -4.34
N PHE A 219 13.10 -9.55 -3.98
CA PHE A 219 13.53 -9.78 -2.60
C PHE A 219 12.99 -8.71 -1.65
N LYS A 220 13.13 -7.42 -2.00
CA LYS A 220 12.61 -6.31 -1.20
C LYS A 220 11.10 -6.37 -1.03
N THR A 221 10.37 -6.72 -2.09
CA THR A 221 8.90 -6.87 -2.06
C THR A 221 8.49 -8.03 -1.16
N GLN A 222 9.16 -9.19 -1.27
CA GLN A 222 8.88 -10.33 -0.40
C GLN A 222 9.20 -10.02 1.07
N TYR A 223 10.33 -9.37 1.33
CA TYR A 223 10.74 -8.99 2.68
C TYR A 223 9.73 -8.03 3.31
N THR A 224 9.43 -6.92 2.63
CA THR A 224 8.46 -5.91 3.13
C THR A 224 7.06 -6.50 3.30
N ARG A 225 6.62 -7.39 2.40
CA ARG A 225 5.35 -8.10 2.55
C ARG A 225 5.34 -9.02 3.78
N ARG A 226 6.41 -9.79 4.01
CA ARG A 226 6.52 -10.66 5.19
C ARG A 226 6.57 -9.85 6.48
N GLU A 227 7.30 -8.74 6.49
CA GLU A 227 7.37 -7.83 7.64
C GLU A 227 6.00 -7.21 7.93
N ALA A 228 5.31 -6.70 6.92
CA ALA A 228 3.96 -6.16 7.07
C ALA A 228 2.97 -7.22 7.56
N GLN A 229 3.03 -8.43 7.01
CA GLN A 229 2.19 -9.55 7.44
C GLN A 229 2.46 -9.95 8.89
N ALA A 230 3.72 -9.99 9.31
CA ALA A 230 4.10 -10.31 10.69
C ALA A 230 3.66 -9.22 11.68
N LYS A 231 3.75 -7.95 11.29
CA LYS A 231 3.21 -6.84 12.09
C LYS A 231 1.69 -6.96 12.23
N LEU A 232 0.98 -7.18 11.12
CA LEU A 232 -0.47 -7.36 11.11
C LEU A 232 -0.91 -8.55 11.98
N SER A 233 -0.25 -9.70 11.87
CA SER A 233 -0.60 -10.87 12.69
C SER A 233 -0.31 -10.64 14.17
N SER A 234 0.80 -9.97 14.50
CA SER A 234 1.12 -9.60 15.88
C SER A 234 0.08 -8.63 16.46
N THR A 235 -0.29 -7.58 15.72
CA THR A 235 -1.31 -6.62 16.17
C THR A 235 -2.69 -7.28 16.28
N ALA A 236 -3.05 -8.13 15.32
CA ALA A 236 -4.31 -8.88 15.36
C ALA A 236 -4.38 -9.77 16.60
N ARG A 237 -3.29 -10.47 16.95
CA ARG A 237 -3.24 -11.31 18.16
C ARG A 237 -3.39 -10.49 19.45
N ILE A 238 -2.80 -9.30 19.52
CA ILE A 238 -2.95 -8.41 20.68
C ILE A 238 -4.41 -7.95 20.80
N TYR A 239 -5.01 -7.48 19.71
CA TYR A 239 -6.41 -7.05 19.73
C TYR A 239 -7.38 -8.21 20.02
N GLU A 240 -7.10 -9.41 19.53
CA GLU A 240 -7.88 -10.60 19.84
C GLU A 240 -7.80 -10.93 21.35
N GLN A 241 -6.61 -10.82 21.95
CA GLN A 241 -6.45 -10.99 23.39
C GLN A 241 -7.23 -9.91 24.18
N GLU A 242 -7.08 -8.63 23.82
CA GLU A 242 -7.83 -7.54 24.45
C GLU A 242 -9.34 -7.73 24.31
N GLU A 243 -9.81 -8.19 23.14
CA GLU A 243 -11.22 -8.50 22.91
C GLU A 243 -11.69 -9.65 23.81
N THR A 244 -10.90 -10.71 23.97
CA THR A 244 -11.23 -11.81 24.89
C THR A 244 -11.29 -11.34 26.35
N GLU A 245 -10.33 -10.54 26.80
CA GLU A 245 -10.32 -9.98 28.16
C GLU A 245 -11.52 -9.06 28.42
N LEU A 246 -11.87 -8.20 27.45
CA LEU A 246 -13.06 -7.36 27.54
C LEU A 246 -14.36 -8.18 27.56
N ARG A 247 -14.45 -9.25 26.76
CA ARG A 247 -15.60 -10.15 26.76
C ARG A 247 -15.76 -10.85 28.11
N GLU A 248 -14.68 -11.36 28.69
CA GLU A 248 -14.68 -11.96 30.03
C GLU A 248 -15.12 -10.96 31.11
N ASN A 249 -14.63 -9.71 31.03
CA ASN A 249 -15.03 -8.64 31.94
C ASN A 249 -16.53 -8.30 31.81
N ILE A 250 -17.05 -8.24 30.58
CA ILE A 250 -18.49 -8.04 30.33
C ILE A 250 -19.30 -9.19 30.95
N GLU A 251 -18.88 -10.44 30.76
CA GLU A 251 -19.57 -11.60 31.34
C GLU A 251 -19.55 -11.55 32.88
N ASN A 252 -18.42 -11.23 33.48
CA ASN A 252 -18.29 -11.10 34.93
C ASN A 252 -19.17 -9.97 35.48
N LEU A 253 -19.17 -8.79 34.85
CA LEU A 253 -20.04 -7.68 35.23
C LEU A 253 -21.52 -8.03 35.10
N ASN A 254 -21.90 -8.75 34.04
CA ASN A 254 -23.27 -9.23 33.87
C ASN A 254 -23.66 -10.23 34.98
N ARG A 255 -22.73 -11.10 35.39
CA ARG A 255 -22.94 -12.01 36.52
C ARG A 255 -23.13 -11.24 37.83
N ILE A 256 -22.28 -10.26 38.12
CA ILE A 256 -22.39 -9.40 39.31
C ILE A 256 -23.73 -8.68 39.30
N LYS A 257 -24.09 -8.04 38.19
CA LYS A 257 -25.38 -7.35 38.02
C LYS A 257 -26.56 -8.29 38.28
N SER A 258 -26.53 -9.52 37.76
CA SER A 258 -27.59 -10.51 37.99
C SER A 258 -27.72 -10.88 39.47
N MET A 259 -26.58 -11.10 40.15
CA MET A 259 -26.56 -11.36 41.59
C MET A 259 -27.09 -10.17 42.39
N GLU A 260 -26.67 -8.94 42.07
CA GLU A 260 -27.16 -7.72 42.71
C GLU A 260 -28.67 -7.53 42.51
N LEU A 261 -29.19 -7.78 41.30
CA LEU A 261 -30.62 -7.73 41.04
C LEU A 261 -31.39 -8.77 41.86
N SER A 262 -30.86 -9.99 41.99
CA SER A 262 -31.47 -11.04 42.83
C SER A 262 -31.49 -10.63 44.30
N VAL A 263 -30.34 -10.18 44.85
CA VAL A 263 -30.24 -9.73 46.24
C VAL A 263 -31.13 -8.51 46.50
N HIS A 264 -31.20 -7.58 45.54
CA HIS A 264 -32.10 -6.44 45.61
C HIS A 264 -33.56 -6.90 45.65
N GLN A 265 -33.96 -7.84 44.80
CA GLN A 265 -35.31 -8.40 44.81
C GLN A 265 -35.61 -9.09 46.15
N ASP A 266 -34.70 -9.91 46.66
CA ASP A 266 -34.87 -10.61 47.95
C ASP A 266 -34.98 -9.62 49.12
N THR A 267 -34.17 -8.56 49.11
CA THR A 267 -34.24 -7.50 50.14
C THR A 267 -35.53 -6.70 50.05
N VAL A 268 -35.99 -6.36 48.85
CA VAL A 268 -37.29 -5.70 48.64
C VAL A 268 -38.42 -6.59 49.13
N ASN A 269 -38.42 -7.88 48.78
CA ASN A 269 -39.43 -8.83 49.25
C ASN A 269 -39.44 -8.91 50.78
N PHE A 270 -38.28 -9.11 51.41
CA PHE A 270 -38.16 -9.15 52.88
C PHE A 270 -38.65 -7.86 53.55
N LEU A 271 -38.32 -6.70 53.00
CA LEU A 271 -38.77 -5.42 53.53
C LEU A 271 -40.28 -5.24 53.36
N THR A 272 -40.84 -5.70 52.24
CA THR A 272 -42.28 -5.66 51.96
C THR A 272 -43.04 -6.56 52.92
N GLU A 273 -42.61 -7.82 53.08
CA GLU A 273 -43.20 -8.76 54.06
C GLU A 273 -43.11 -8.22 55.49
N LYS A 274 -41.97 -7.61 55.86
CA LYS A 274 -41.80 -6.99 57.17
C LYS A 274 -42.74 -5.79 57.34
N GLN A 275 -42.90 -4.97 56.29
CA GLN A 275 -43.83 -3.84 56.29
C GLN A 275 -45.27 -4.32 56.42
N GLU A 276 -45.69 -5.33 55.66
CA GLU A 276 -47.01 -5.95 55.76
C GLU A 276 -47.27 -6.48 57.17
N ARG A 277 -46.34 -7.23 57.75
CA ARG A 277 -46.45 -7.72 59.13
C ARG A 277 -46.55 -6.57 60.14
N LEU A 278 -45.81 -5.48 59.95
CA LEU A 278 -45.92 -4.30 60.82
C LEU A 278 -47.26 -3.58 60.64
N ILE A 279 -47.81 -3.54 59.43
CA ILE A 279 -49.15 -3.01 59.15
C ILE A 279 -50.21 -3.89 59.80
N GLU A 280 -50.11 -5.22 59.69
CA GLU A 280 -51.00 -6.18 60.36
C GLU A 280 -50.93 -5.98 61.88
N GLN A 281 -49.73 -5.93 62.47
CA GLN A 281 -49.58 -5.66 63.90
C GLN A 281 -50.16 -4.29 64.30
N ALA A 282 -49.96 -3.25 63.49
CA ALA A 282 -50.55 -1.95 63.75
C ALA A 282 -52.08 -1.98 63.65
N SER A 283 -52.65 -2.75 62.72
CA SER A 283 -54.09 -2.98 62.61
C SER A 283 -54.61 -3.75 63.82
N GLU A 284 -53.96 -4.85 64.21
CA GLU A 284 -54.33 -5.63 65.40
C GLU A 284 -54.29 -4.79 66.68
N TRP A 285 -53.25 -3.97 66.85
CA TRP A 285 -53.17 -3.04 67.98
C TRP A 285 -54.21 -1.91 67.89
N GLY A 286 -54.51 -1.45 66.68
CA GLY A 286 -55.60 -0.51 66.41
C GLY A 286 -56.95 -1.10 66.82
N ASP A 287 -57.25 -2.32 66.39
CA ASP A 287 -58.48 -3.05 66.70
C ASP A 287 -58.60 -3.36 68.19
N ARG A 288 -57.49 -3.76 68.84
CA ARG A 288 -57.44 -3.91 70.30
C ARG A 288 -57.72 -2.60 71.01
N TYR A 289 -57.08 -1.52 70.57
CA TYR A 289 -57.29 -0.21 71.16
C TYR A 289 -58.74 0.26 70.99
N THR A 290 -59.36 0.06 69.82
CA THR A 290 -60.77 0.41 69.62
C THR A 290 -61.68 -0.46 70.48
N ASN A 291 -61.45 -1.78 70.56
CA ASN A 291 -62.25 -2.67 71.39
C ASN A 291 -62.11 -2.34 72.89
N ASP A 292 -60.88 -2.13 73.37
CA ASP A 292 -60.62 -1.74 74.75
C ASP A 292 -61.26 -0.37 75.06
N MET A 293 -61.25 0.56 74.10
CA MET A 293 -61.90 1.87 74.24
C MET A 293 -63.43 1.73 74.24
N GLU A 294 -64.01 0.90 73.38
CA GLU A 294 -65.45 0.58 73.37
C GLU A 294 -65.88 -0.10 74.68
N ASP A 295 -65.10 -1.06 75.18
CA ASP A 295 -65.34 -1.72 76.47
C ASP A 295 -65.26 -0.72 77.62
N LEU A 296 -64.28 0.20 77.60
CA LEU A 296 -64.11 1.22 78.62
C LEU A 296 -65.23 2.28 78.55
N ASP A 297 -65.66 2.68 77.35
CA ASP A 297 -66.80 3.57 77.14
C ASP A 297 -68.12 2.90 77.57
N SER A 298 -68.29 1.59 77.33
CA SER A 298 -69.42 0.81 77.86
C SER A 298 -69.41 0.79 79.38
N GLN A 299 -68.25 0.53 80.00
CA GLN A 299 -68.12 0.57 81.46
C GLN A 299 -68.38 1.97 82.02
N LEU A 300 -67.92 3.02 81.33
CA LEU A 300 -68.24 4.39 81.69
C LEU A 300 -69.74 4.66 81.59
N SER A 301 -70.39 4.20 80.51
CA SER A 301 -71.84 4.29 80.30
C SER A 301 -72.60 3.60 81.44
N ASP A 302 -72.25 2.36 81.77
CA ASP A 302 -72.85 1.60 82.88
C ASP A 302 -72.62 2.30 84.23
N LEU A 303 -71.43 2.84 84.46
CA LEU A 303 -71.12 3.63 85.66
C LEU A 303 -71.91 4.94 85.71
N THR A 304 -72.13 5.60 84.57
CA THR A 304 -73.03 6.77 84.50
C THR A 304 -74.48 6.39 84.72
N GLU A 305 -74.97 5.28 84.17
CA GLU A 305 -76.35 4.82 84.39
C GLU A 305 -76.58 4.39 85.84
N THR A 306 -75.63 3.66 86.44
CA THR A 306 -75.68 3.34 87.88
C THR A 306 -75.58 4.58 88.76
N ARG A 307 -74.74 5.56 88.37
CA ARG A 307 -74.71 6.87 89.04
C ARG A 307 -76.05 7.58 88.90
N GLU A 308 -76.64 7.66 87.72
CA GLU A 308 -77.91 8.35 87.47
C GLU A 308 -79.07 7.69 88.20
N THR A 309 -79.16 6.36 88.19
CA THR A 309 -80.16 5.61 88.96
C THR A 309 -79.96 5.77 90.47
N ALA A 310 -78.72 5.79 90.97
CA ALA A 310 -78.43 6.10 92.36
C ALA A 310 -78.81 7.55 92.72
N LEU A 311 -78.58 8.51 91.82
CA LEU A 311 -78.93 9.92 91.99
C LEU A 311 -80.46 10.12 91.96
N ALA A 312 -81.17 9.42 91.08
CA ALA A 312 -82.63 9.38 91.08
C ALA A 312 -83.18 8.81 92.38
N ARG A 313 -82.59 7.72 92.88
CA ARG A 313 -82.98 7.10 94.16
C ARG A 313 -82.68 8.00 95.36
N LEU A 314 -81.57 8.74 95.32
CA LEU A 314 -81.23 9.77 96.31
C LEU A 314 -82.27 10.90 96.29
N ASN A 315 -82.60 11.42 95.11
CA ASN A 315 -83.60 12.47 94.95
C ASN A 315 -84.97 12.03 95.43
N GLU A 316 -85.37 10.77 95.18
CA GLU A 316 -86.63 10.21 95.66
C GLU A 316 -86.65 10.07 97.20
N LEU A 317 -85.55 9.60 97.80
CA LEU A 317 -85.38 9.56 99.26
C LEU A 317 -85.35 10.94 99.89
N GLN A 318 -84.73 11.91 99.23
CA GLN A 318 -84.65 13.30 99.69
C GLN A 318 -86.01 13.99 99.57
N ALA A 319 -86.76 13.76 98.50
CA ALA A 319 -88.14 14.21 98.38
C ALA A 319 -89.03 13.61 99.48
N ARG A 320 -88.87 12.32 99.81
CA ARG A 320 -89.58 11.71 100.96
C ARG A 320 -89.19 12.32 102.30
N TRP A 321 -87.91 12.62 102.49
CA TRP A 321 -87.43 13.27 103.71
C TRP A 321 -88.02 14.68 103.83
N ASP A 322 -87.97 15.48 102.77
CA ASP A 322 -88.54 16.83 102.74
C ASP A 322 -90.05 16.82 102.97
N GLN A 323 -90.75 15.80 102.45
CA GLN A 323 -92.18 15.59 102.68
C GLN A 323 -92.49 15.23 104.15
N GLN A 324 -91.65 14.40 104.79
CA GLN A 324 -91.77 14.09 106.22
C GLN A 324 -91.44 15.28 107.12
N VAL A 325 -90.45 16.08 106.77
CA VAL A 325 -90.10 17.32 107.50
C VAL A 325 -91.24 18.33 107.39
N ALA A 326 -91.82 18.52 106.20
CA ALA A 326 -92.96 19.39 105.99
C ALA A 326 -94.21 18.93 106.77
N GLU A 327 -94.47 17.62 106.86
CA GLU A 327 -95.55 17.08 107.70
C GLU A 327 -95.30 17.31 109.19
N GLU A 328 -94.07 17.14 109.69
CA GLU A 328 -93.70 17.43 111.08
C GLU A 328 -93.79 18.94 111.42
N GLU A 329 -93.42 19.82 110.49
CA GLU A 329 -93.55 21.27 110.66
C GLU A 329 -95.02 21.73 110.63
N ALA A 330 -95.85 21.19 109.73
CA ALA A 330 -97.28 21.43 109.70
C ALA A 330 -97.96 20.99 111.01
N ARG A 331 -97.54 19.84 111.57
CA ARG A 331 -98.05 19.33 112.85
C ARG A 331 -97.67 20.23 114.03
N LYS A 332 -96.47 20.82 114.01
CA LYS A 332 -96.01 21.78 115.04
C LYS A 332 -96.70 23.13 114.91
N GLU A 333 -97.04 23.58 113.70
CA GLU A 333 -97.82 24.80 113.48
C GLU A 333 -99.29 24.63 113.91
N GLU A 334 -99.92 23.48 113.65
CA GLU A 334 -101.29 23.20 114.14
C GLU A 334 -101.36 23.18 115.67
N LEU A 335 -100.35 22.63 116.34
CA LEU A 335 -100.22 22.64 117.81
C LEU A 335 -99.99 24.05 118.38
N ARG A 336 -99.25 24.92 117.67
CA ARG A 336 -99.07 26.33 118.06
C ARG A 336 -100.35 27.15 117.92
N ARG A 337 -101.12 26.91 116.85
CA ARG A 337 -102.38 27.61 116.58
C ARG A 337 -103.48 27.27 117.60
N GLN A 338 -103.50 26.03 118.10
CA GLN A 338 -104.41 25.61 119.17
C GLN A 338 -104.02 26.18 120.54
N ALA A 339 -102.73 26.36 120.81
CA ALA A 339 -102.24 26.96 122.06
C ALA A 339 -102.50 28.48 122.16
N GLU A 340 -102.40 29.23 121.05
CA GLU A 340 -102.70 30.67 121.02
C GLU A 340 -104.20 30.97 121.20
N LEU A 341 -105.09 30.11 120.68
CA LEU A 341 -106.54 30.23 120.84
C LEU A 341 -107.03 29.97 122.29
N GLU A 342 -106.33 29.13 123.05
CA GLU A 342 -106.64 28.91 124.48
C GLU A 342 -106.11 30.03 125.40
N GLU A 343 -104.97 30.65 125.06
CA GLU A 343 -104.41 31.79 125.79
C GLU A 343 -105.30 33.05 125.68
N LEU A 344 -105.91 33.28 124.52
CA LEU A 344 -106.88 34.38 124.31
C LEU A 344 -108.16 34.20 125.14
N ARG A 345 -108.70 32.97 125.23
CA ARG A 345 -109.88 32.69 126.07
C ARG A 345 -109.63 32.89 127.56
N LYS A 346 -108.42 32.62 128.05
CA LYS A 346 -108.04 32.84 129.46
C LYS A 346 -107.85 34.31 129.80
N LYS A 347 -107.39 35.13 128.84
CA LYS A 347 -107.24 36.59 129.00
C LYS A 347 -108.59 37.31 129.03
N GLU A 348 -109.57 36.86 128.24
CA GLU A 348 -110.95 37.39 128.29
C GLU A 348 -111.64 37.12 129.65
N GLU A 349 -111.43 35.93 130.25
CA GLU A 349 -112.00 35.58 131.56
C GLU A 349 -111.36 36.33 132.75
N GLU A 350 -110.10 36.76 132.64
CA GLU A 350 -109.42 37.56 133.68
C GLU A 350 -109.85 39.04 133.66
N GLU A 351 -110.18 39.59 132.50
CA GLU A 351 -110.66 40.98 132.35
C GLU A 351 -112.08 41.17 132.94
N GLU A 352 -112.95 40.17 132.84
CA GLU A 352 -114.31 40.18 133.43
C GLU A 352 -114.27 40.15 134.97
N ARG A 353 -113.27 39.50 135.59
CA ARG A 353 -113.09 39.49 137.07
C ARG A 353 -112.61 40.83 137.62
N ILE A 354 -111.82 41.58 136.85
CA ILE A 354 -111.20 42.84 137.31
C ILE A 354 -112.21 44.01 137.24
N ALA A 355 -113.17 43.98 136.31
CA ALA A 355 -114.25 44.96 136.20
C ALA A 355 -115.25 44.89 137.38
N ALA A 356 -115.57 43.70 137.88
CA ALA A 356 -116.49 43.51 139.02
C ALA A 356 -115.94 44.05 140.36
N ILE A 357 -114.60 44.05 140.54
CA ILE A 357 -113.93 44.49 141.78
C ILE A 357 -113.81 46.01 141.86
N LYS A 358 -113.68 46.71 140.72
CA LYS A 358 -113.53 48.18 140.67
C LYS A 358 -114.83 48.93 140.98
N ILE A 359 -115.99 48.36 140.66
CA ILE A 359 -117.29 49.00 140.89
C ILE A 359 -117.76 48.89 142.35
N GLN A 360 -117.42 47.82 143.06
CA GLN A 360 -117.87 47.65 144.45
C GLN A 360 -116.98 48.34 145.50
N ARG A 361 -115.77 48.78 145.15
CA ARG A 361 -114.86 49.51 146.05
C ARG A 361 -115.27 50.96 146.30
N ARG A 362 -116.15 51.54 145.47
CA ARG A 362 -116.59 52.94 145.58
C ARG A 362 -117.84 53.16 146.44
N PHE A 363 -118.54 52.10 146.86
CA PHE A 363 -119.72 52.20 147.75
C PHE A 363 -119.40 51.94 149.23
N LYS A 364 -118.21 51.40 149.54
CA LYS A 364 -117.78 51.06 150.92
C LYS A 364 -117.18 52.23 151.74
N VAL A 365 -117.22 53.46 151.23
CA VAL A 365 -116.79 54.70 151.93
C VAL A 365 -117.99 55.57 152.37
N TYR A 366 -119.24 55.20 152.03
CA TYR A 366 -120.44 55.99 152.38
C TYR A 366 -121.33 55.38 153.49
N ALA A 367 -120.98 54.25 154.08
CA ALA A 367 -121.83 53.64 155.10
C ALA A 367 -120.97 52.85 156.11
N THR A 368 -120.99 53.09 157.44
CA THR A 368 -122.02 53.70 158.29
C THR A 368 -123.45 53.39 157.84
N ALA A 369 -123.72 52.10 157.62
CA ALA A 369 -125.01 51.45 157.80
C ALA A 369 -124.82 49.92 157.66
N LYS A 370 -124.74 49.24 158.82
CA LYS A 370 -124.65 47.77 159.00
C LYS A 370 -123.42 47.11 158.35
N GLY A 371 -122.45 46.61 159.10
CA GLY A 371 -122.63 45.75 160.26
C GLY A 371 -122.26 44.33 159.87
N GLY A 372 -121.62 43.63 160.80
CA GLY A 372 -121.45 42.18 160.76
C GLY A 372 -120.27 41.73 159.91
N SER A 373 -119.27 41.10 160.53
CA SER A 373 -119.32 39.67 160.91
C SER A 373 -118.90 38.82 159.72
N LYS A 374 -117.72 38.20 159.80
CA LYS A 374 -117.55 36.75 160.03
C LYS A 374 -118.39 35.93 159.07
N ASP A 375 -117.72 35.10 158.28
CA ASP A 375 -117.72 33.65 158.43
C ASP A 375 -116.91 33.06 157.25
N ALA A 376 -115.84 32.30 157.47
CA ALA A 376 -115.78 30.92 157.94
C ALA A 376 -115.35 30.06 156.74
N LYS A 377 -114.23 29.30 156.88
CA LYS A 377 -114.22 27.84 157.04
C LYS A 377 -114.58 27.09 155.73
N LYS A 378 -114.03 25.94 155.36
CA LYS A 378 -113.07 24.98 155.93
C LYS A 378 -113.00 23.85 154.89
N GLY A 379 -111.87 23.14 154.89
CA GLY A 379 -111.84 21.68 154.72
C GLY A 379 -111.82 21.20 153.28
N GLY A 380 -111.13 20.13 152.92
CA GLY A 380 -110.33 19.15 153.65
C GLY A 380 -109.63 18.29 152.58
N LYS A 381 -108.47 17.67 152.77
CA LYS A 381 -108.00 16.71 153.78
C LYS A 381 -107.75 15.34 153.09
N LYS A 382 -106.47 14.93 153.09
CA LYS A 382 -105.88 13.57 153.23
C LYS A 382 -106.42 12.34 152.49
N GLY A 383 -105.43 11.54 152.06
CA GLY A 383 -105.39 10.07 152.06
C GLY A 383 -104.83 9.56 150.73
N GLY A 384 -103.93 8.59 150.60
CA GLY A 384 -103.30 7.57 151.42
C GLY A 384 -102.63 6.61 150.40
N LYS A 385 -101.32 6.33 150.48
CA LYS A 385 -100.70 5.11 151.07
C LYS A 385 -100.88 3.79 150.29
N LYS A 386 -99.71 3.20 149.94
CA LYS A 386 -99.30 1.77 149.83
C LYS A 386 -99.92 0.84 148.76
N GLY A 387 -99.02 0.02 148.20
CA GLY A 387 -99.31 -1.36 147.80
C GLY A 387 -98.66 -1.76 146.48
N GLY A 388 -97.96 -2.90 146.44
CA GLY A 388 -97.23 -3.36 145.26
C GLY A 388 -97.89 -4.50 144.48
N LYS A 389 -97.08 -4.99 143.53
CA LYS A 389 -96.94 -6.37 143.02
C LYS A 389 -97.73 -6.81 141.76
N LYS A 390 -96.90 -7.05 140.73
CA LYS A 390 -96.87 -8.12 139.71
C LYS A 390 -98.01 -8.29 138.69
N GLY A 391 -97.54 -8.32 137.46
CA GLY A 391 -97.77 -9.43 136.54
C GLY A 391 -98.64 -9.07 135.34
N LYS A 392 -98.57 -9.79 134.24
CA LYS A 392 -98.01 -11.14 134.11
C LYS A 392 -98.12 -11.54 132.63
N LYS A 393 -97.52 -12.69 132.32
CA LYS A 393 -98.20 -13.66 131.45
C LYS A 393 -99.53 -14.07 132.08
#